data_AF-A0A358XNG8-F1
#
_entry.id   AF-A0A358XNG8-F1
#
_cell.length_a   1.000
_cell.length_b   1.000
_cell.length_c   1.000
_cell.angle_alpha   90.00
_cell.angle_beta   90.00
_cell.angle_gamma   90.00
#
_symmetry.space_group_name_H-M   'P 1'
#
loop_
_entity.id
_entity.type
_entity.pdbx_description
1 polymer ?
#
loop_
_entity_poly.entity_id
_entity_poly.type
_entity_poly.pdbx_seq_one_letter_code
_entity_poly.pdbx_strand_id
1 'polypeptide(L)'
;KFGTLQRTTWDYDTVLNNYLKTSLQAPSQFLPEDILPAQKKGLITQLEEVITKINQLFALYNEEELDNLVLPHPLLGKLSIREMFYLMSYHPLHHLNQIKENLASLNH
;
A
#
# COMPACT_ATOMS: atom_id res chain seq x y z
N LYS A 1 9.04 -10.27 17.04
CA LYS A 1 8.03 -9.18 17.12
C LYS A 1 8.73 -7.86 16.81
N PHE A 2 8.22 -7.02 15.92
CA PHE A 2 8.90 -5.80 15.41
C PHE A 2 8.97 -4.63 16.41
N GLY A 3 8.80 -4.91 17.71
CA GLY A 3 8.75 -3.93 18.80
C GLY A 3 7.40 -3.22 18.88
N THR A 4 7.39 -2.09 19.59
CA THR A 4 6.22 -1.21 19.78
C THR A 4 6.39 0.08 18.98
N LEU A 5 5.28 0.80 18.76
CA LEU A 5 5.29 2.16 18.25
C LEU A 5 5.82 3.09 19.36
N GLN A 6 6.80 3.94 19.07
CA GLN A 6 7.32 4.93 20.03
C GLN A 6 6.64 6.30 19.94
N ARG A 7 5.61 6.40 19.10
CA ARG A 7 4.80 7.59 18.87
C ARG A 7 3.32 7.23 19.03
N THR A 8 2.47 8.25 19.09
CA THR A 8 1.03 8.05 18.91
C THR A 8 0.72 7.54 17.51
N THR A 9 -0.39 6.83 17.37
CA THR A 9 -0.90 6.42 16.06
C THR A 9 -1.27 7.65 15.23
N TRP A 10 -1.08 7.53 13.93
CA TRP A 10 -1.43 8.49 12.92
C TRP A 10 -2.83 8.18 12.39
N ASP A 11 -3.60 9.23 12.14
CA ASP A 11 -4.81 9.13 11.34
C ASP A 11 -4.46 8.94 9.86
N TYR A 12 -5.52 8.70 9.07
CA TYR A 12 -5.41 8.47 7.63
C TYR A 12 -4.67 9.61 6.91
N ASP A 13 -5.06 10.87 7.18
CA ASP A 13 -4.48 12.03 6.52
C ASP A 13 -3.00 12.22 6.88
N THR A 14 -2.61 11.96 8.12
CA THR A 14 -1.21 12.04 8.55
C THR A 14 -0.36 10.98 7.87
N VAL A 15 -0.84 9.73 7.77
CA VAL A 15 -0.13 8.67 7.02
C VAL A 15 0.08 9.10 5.57
N LEU A 16 -0.99 9.58 4.92
CA LEU A 16 -0.94 9.99 3.52
C LEU A 16 0.00 11.18 3.29
N ASN A 17 -0.12 12.23 4.10
CA ASN A 17 0.73 13.41 3.99
C ASN A 17 2.21 13.09 4.20
N ASN A 18 2.53 12.13 5.07
CA ASN A 18 3.91 11.67 5.24
C ASN A 18 4.37 10.83 4.06
N TYR A 19 3.52 9.94 3.52
CA TYR A 19 3.81 9.14 2.33
C TYR A 19 4.13 10.02 1.11
N LEU A 20 3.30 11.05 0.84
CA LEU A 20 3.47 11.93 -0.31
C LEU A 20 4.72 12.82 -0.24
N LYS A 21 5.32 13.00 0.94
CA LYS A 21 6.60 13.70 1.11
C LYS A 21 7.81 12.83 0.84
N THR A 22 7.62 11.53 0.62
CA THR A 22 8.70 10.60 0.29
C THR A 22 9.08 10.72 -1.18
N SER A 23 10.35 10.52 -1.50
CA SER A 23 10.90 10.69 -2.86
C SER A 23 11.71 9.49 -3.35
N LEU A 24 11.81 8.44 -2.51
CA LEU A 24 12.59 7.25 -2.84
C LEU A 24 11.81 6.36 -3.78
N GLN A 25 12.48 5.92 -4.85
CA GLN A 25 11.95 4.92 -5.77
C GLN A 25 11.98 3.54 -5.12
N ALA A 26 11.08 2.66 -5.59
CA ALA A 26 11.09 1.26 -5.19
C ALA A 26 12.45 0.61 -5.50
N PRO A 27 13.06 -0.13 -4.57
CA PRO A 27 14.26 -0.92 -4.86
C PRO A 27 14.03 -1.85 -6.06
N SER A 28 15.08 -2.13 -6.84
CA SER A 28 14.99 -2.89 -8.09
C SER A 28 14.31 -4.26 -7.94
N GLN A 29 14.49 -4.94 -6.80
CA GLN A 29 13.85 -6.22 -6.47
C GLN A 29 12.31 -6.16 -6.38
N PHE A 30 11.73 -4.96 -6.26
CA PHE A 30 10.29 -4.74 -6.21
C PHE A 30 9.74 -4.15 -7.51
N LEU A 31 10.58 -4.02 -8.55
CA LEU A 31 10.11 -3.62 -9.87
C LEU A 31 9.43 -4.82 -10.55
N PRO A 32 8.26 -4.62 -11.17
CA PRO A 32 7.61 -5.67 -11.93
C PRO A 32 8.44 -6.03 -13.18
N GLU A 33 8.36 -7.28 -13.59
CA GLU A 33 8.84 -7.71 -14.91
C GLU A 33 7.96 -7.13 -16.02
N ASP A 34 8.44 -7.21 -17.27
CA ASP A 34 7.67 -6.79 -18.43
C ASP A 34 6.37 -7.60 -18.55
N ILE A 35 5.24 -6.89 -18.72
CA ILE A 35 3.90 -7.48 -18.78
C ILE A 35 3.34 -7.41 -20.20
N LEU A 36 2.94 -8.56 -20.73
CA LEU A 36 2.23 -8.68 -22.00
C LEU A 36 0.72 -8.42 -21.83
N PRO A 37 0.03 -7.80 -22.81
CA PRO A 37 -1.40 -7.55 -22.74
C PRO A 37 -2.25 -8.80 -22.45
N ALA A 38 -1.82 -9.97 -22.91
CA ALA A 38 -2.49 -11.25 -22.67
C ALA A 38 -2.54 -11.64 -21.18
N GLN A 39 -1.61 -11.17 -20.35
CA GLN A 39 -1.54 -11.47 -18.92
C GLN A 39 -2.57 -10.67 -18.10
N LYS A 40 -3.16 -9.60 -18.66
CA LYS A 40 -4.08 -8.69 -17.96
C LYS A 40 -5.18 -9.41 -17.20
N LYS A 41 -5.87 -10.36 -17.85
CA LYS A 41 -6.98 -11.08 -17.21
C LYS A 41 -6.50 -11.88 -16.00
N GLY A 42 -5.37 -12.59 -16.13
CA GLY A 42 -4.80 -13.37 -15.03
C GLY A 42 -4.36 -12.50 -13.85
N LEU A 43 -3.75 -11.35 -14.11
CA LEU A 43 -3.35 -10.40 -13.07
C LEU A 43 -4.53 -9.81 -12.32
N ILE A 44 -5.64 -9.51 -13.02
CA ILE A 44 -6.88 -9.03 -12.39
C ILE A 44 -7.44 -10.11 -11.46
N THR A 45 -7.53 -11.36 -11.92
CA THR A 45 -8.00 -12.47 -11.07
C THR A 45 -7.11 -12.68 -9.84
N GLN A 46 -5.78 -12.64 -10.01
CA GLN A 46 -4.85 -12.75 -8.88
C GLN A 46 -5.02 -11.60 -7.88
N LEU A 47 -5.22 -10.37 -8.37
CA LEU A 47 -5.47 -9.21 -7.52
C LEU A 47 -6.77 -9.40 -6.70
N GLU A 48 -7.85 -9.86 -7.33
CA GLU A 48 -9.13 -10.13 -6.66
C GLU A 48 -9.00 -11.22 -5.58
N GLU A 49 -8.25 -12.29 -5.85
CA GLU A 49 -7.95 -13.35 -4.88
C GLU A 49 -7.15 -12.82 -3.68
N VAL A 50 -6.13 -12.00 -3.93
CA VAL A 50 -5.31 -11.38 -2.88
C VAL A 50 -6.15 -10.43 -2.03
N ILE A 51 -6.99 -9.58 -2.65
CA ILE A 51 -7.90 -8.68 -1.93
C ILE A 51 -8.89 -9.48 -1.06
N THR A 52 -9.45 -10.56 -1.59
CA THR A 52 -10.36 -11.45 -0.84
C THR A 52 -9.67 -12.03 0.39
N LYS A 53 -8.44 -12.54 0.23
CA LYS A 53 -7.64 -13.09 1.34
C LYS A 53 -7.29 -12.01 2.37
N ILE A 54 -6.91 -10.81 1.93
CA ILE A 54 -6.64 -9.68 2.81
C ILE A 54 -7.86 -9.34 3.65
N ASN A 55 -9.04 -9.23 3.04
CA ASN A 55 -10.29 -8.92 3.75
C ASN A 55 -10.63 -10.00 4.80
N GLN A 56 -10.47 -11.28 4.45
CA GLN A 56 -10.68 -12.39 5.39
C GLN A 56 -9.73 -12.34 6.59
N LEU A 57 -8.44 -12.06 6.35
CA LEU A 57 -7.44 -11.97 7.42
C LEU A 57 -7.61 -10.70 8.25
N PHE A 58 -7.95 -9.57 7.62
CA PHE A 58 -8.19 -8.30 8.29
C PHE A 58 -9.35 -8.38 9.28
N ALA A 59 -10.41 -9.11 8.92
CA ALA A 59 -11.57 -9.33 9.79
C ALA A 59 -11.26 -10.10 11.09
N LEU A 60 -10.06 -10.69 11.22
CA LEU A 60 -9.62 -11.38 12.43
C LEU A 60 -8.99 -10.45 13.46
N TYR A 61 -8.62 -9.23 13.08
CA TYR A 61 -7.99 -8.26 13.98
C TYR A 61 -9.06 -7.51 14.78
N ASN A 62 -8.82 -7.34 16.08
CA ASN A 62 -9.59 -6.40 16.90
C ASN A 62 -8.94 -5.00 16.90
N GLU A 63 -9.65 -3.99 17.41
CA GLU A 63 -9.19 -2.59 17.42
C GLU A 63 -7.85 -2.40 18.15
N GLU A 64 -7.62 -3.10 19.26
CA GLU A 64 -6.37 -3.02 20.02
C GLU A 64 -5.20 -3.59 19.20
N GLU A 65 -5.41 -4.71 18.52
CA GLU A 65 -4.41 -5.32 17.64
C GLU A 65 -4.08 -4.43 16.44
N LEU A 66 -5.08 -3.75 15.87
CA LEU A 66 -4.88 -2.81 14.76
C LEU A 66 -3.95 -1.65 15.15
N ASP A 67 -4.01 -1.20 16.41
CA ASP A 67 -3.21 -0.07 16.89
C ASP A 67 -1.86 -0.46 17.49
N ASN A 68 -1.77 -1.65 18.12
CA ASN A 68 -0.57 -2.06 18.87
C ASN A 68 0.38 -2.98 18.09
N LEU A 69 -0.10 -3.72 17.10
CA LEU A 69 0.77 -4.53 16.25
C LEU A 69 1.45 -3.66 15.21
N VAL A 70 2.76 -3.86 15.03
CA VAL A 70 3.61 -2.97 14.24
C VAL A 70 4.35 -3.73 13.15
N LEU A 71 4.45 -3.10 11.98
CA LEU A 71 5.25 -3.56 10.84
C LEU A 71 6.23 -2.45 10.39
N PRO A 72 7.45 -2.81 9.97
CA PRO A 72 8.35 -1.85 9.33
C PRO A 72 7.86 -1.52 7.91
N HIS A 73 7.75 -0.23 7.60
CA HIS A 73 7.55 0.28 6.26
C HIS A 73 8.87 0.90 5.73
N PRO A 74 9.27 0.63 4.48
CA PRO A 74 10.54 1.11 3.93
C PRO A 74 10.73 2.64 3.99
N LEU A 75 9.66 3.40 3.79
CA LEU A 75 9.71 4.86 3.67
C LEU A 75 9.19 5.61 4.90
N LEU A 76 8.37 4.96 5.72
CA LEU A 76 7.63 5.60 6.82
C LEU A 76 8.09 5.10 8.20
N GLY A 77 9.08 4.21 8.24
CA GLY A 77 9.52 3.56 9.46
C GLY A 77 8.43 2.63 10.00
N LYS A 78 8.31 2.54 11.31
CA LYS A 78 7.33 1.65 11.95
C LYS A 78 5.91 2.22 11.84
N LEU A 79 4.99 1.39 11.36
CA LEU A 79 3.56 1.68 11.28
C LEU A 79 2.77 0.63 12.08
N SER A 80 1.65 1.03 12.67
CA SER A 80 0.66 0.07 13.16
C SER A 80 0.01 -0.67 11.98
N ILE A 81 -0.70 -1.77 12.25
CA ILE A 81 -1.47 -2.47 11.22
C ILE A 81 -2.52 -1.52 10.62
N ARG A 82 -3.20 -0.71 11.44
CA ARG A 82 -4.18 0.29 10.97
C ARG A 82 -3.56 1.28 9.99
N GLU A 83 -2.42 1.85 10.35
CA GLU A 83 -1.69 2.82 9.51
C GLU A 83 -1.20 2.19 8.21
N MET A 84 -0.75 0.94 8.26
CA MET A 84 -0.39 0.19 7.06
C MET A 84 -1.60 0.03 6.13
N PHE A 85 -2.77 -0.28 6.67
CA PHE A 85 -4.00 -0.40 5.88
C PHE A 85 -4.51 0.94 5.33
N TYR A 86 -4.30 2.06 6.03
CA TYR A 86 -4.53 3.40 5.47
C TYR A 86 -3.67 3.65 4.24
N LEU A 87 -2.39 3.30 4.29
CA LEU A 87 -1.52 3.42 3.13
C LEU A 87 -1.94 2.45 2.02
N MET A 88 -2.20 1.18 2.34
CA MET A 88 -2.55 0.15 1.35
C MET A 88 -3.87 0.44 0.64
N SER A 89 -4.85 1.08 1.29
CA SER A 89 -6.11 1.48 0.64
C SER A 89 -5.93 2.67 -0.31
N TYR A 90 -5.03 3.60 0.03
CA TYR A 90 -4.71 4.74 -0.82
C TYR A 90 -3.80 4.39 -2.00
N HIS A 91 -2.80 3.54 -1.78
CA HIS A 91 -1.75 3.20 -2.75
C HIS A 91 -2.24 2.81 -4.16
N PRO A 92 -3.29 1.98 -4.36
CA PRO A 92 -3.81 1.69 -5.70
C PRO A 92 -4.39 2.93 -6.39
N LEU A 93 -4.96 3.89 -5.65
CA LEU A 93 -5.47 5.14 -6.21
C LEU A 93 -4.33 6.04 -6.68
N HIS A 94 -3.23 6.07 -5.93
CA HIS A 94 -2.01 6.78 -6.33
C HIS A 94 -1.50 6.26 -7.68
N HIS A 95 -1.37 4.94 -7.85
CA HIS A 95 -0.97 4.35 -9.13
C HIS A 95 -1.97 4.58 -10.25
N LEU A 96 -3.28 4.52 -9.97
CA LEU A 96 -4.30 4.83 -10.96
C LEU A 96 -4.18 6.26 -11.48
N ASN A 97 -3.90 7.23 -10.60
CA ASN A 97 -3.70 8.62 -10.99
C ASN A 97 -2.44 8.78 -11.85
N GLN A 98 -1.32 8.15 -11.47
CA GLN A 98 -0.10 8.13 -12.30
C GLN A 98 -0.36 7.56 -13.70
N ILE A 99 -1.14 6.48 -13.81
CA ILE A 99 -1.52 5.90 -15.12
C ILE A 99 -2.33 6.90 -15.94
N LYS A 100 -3.32 7.58 -15.33
CA LYS A 100 -4.13 8.60 -16.02
C LYS A 100 -3.30 9.78 -16.50
N GLU A 101 -2.38 10.27 -15.67
CA GLU A 101 -1.46 11.36 -16.00
C GLU A 101 -0.55 10.99 -17.17
N ASN A 102 0.04 9.79 -17.12
CA ASN A 102 0.90 9.29 -18.20
C ASN A 102 0.12 9.15 -19.52
N LEU A 103 -1.10 8.59 -19.49
CA LEU A 103 -1.96 8.50 -20.67
C LEU A 103 -2.33 9.88 -21.24
N ALA A 104 -2.61 10.86 -20.38
CA ALA A 104 -2.88 12.23 -20.82
C ALA A 104 -1.65 12.85 -21.49
N SER A 105 -0.44 12.63 -20.95
CA SER A 105 0.81 13.16 -21.49
C SER A 105 1.20 12.57 -22.86
N LEU A 106 0.80 11.33 -23.15
CA LEU A 106 1.06 10.67 -24.44
C LEU A 106 0.17 11.17 -25.58
N ASN A 107 -0.93 11.85 -25.26
CA ASN A 107 -1.86 12.41 -26.24
C ASN A 107 -1.55 13.87 -26.62
N HIS A 108 -0.42 14.40 -26.16
CA HIS A 108 0.12 15.72 -26.47
C HIS A 108 1.48 15.59 -27.18
#